data_AF-A0A5Q4GZ49-F1
#
_entry.id   AF-A0A5Q4GZ49-F1
#
_cell.length_a   1.000
_cell.length_b   1.000
_cell.length_c   1.000
_cell.angle_alpha   90.00
_cell.angle_beta   90.00
_cell.angle_gamma   90.00
#
_symmetry.space_group_name_H-M   'P 1'
#
loop_
_entity.id
_entity.type
_entity.pdbx_description
1 polymer ?
#
loop_
_entity_poly.entity_id
_entity_poly.type
_entity_poly.pdbx_seq_one_letter_code
_entity_poly.pdbx_strand_id
1 'polypeptide(L)'
;MRNGMNIVFGSMAVALAFTFQAVGQLNEPAQDPAFQQPQTDPQQQQTEAPEPAQVPPAPQRDLVATVNGEPIARSEFEQLVQTTIRARQQQQEAQPELPPLGIQQVQQQVLDNLIEARLVEQYVREHGPDVEEQEVDAELNRVRQGLQEQGASLEQYLAATKQPLDELRQRIEGSLAWQRFQQQQMSPDKLQEFYEQQRPRFGEATFEQVQPQVMQLYVARIWEDIVNQMKPQAKIQVAQPQINTGEVPVPQPQVPRP
;
A
#
# COMPACT_ATOMS: atom_id res chain seq x y z
N MET A 1 23.68 -17.38 12.02
CA MET A 1 22.40 -18.09 11.78
C MET A 1 21.35 -17.03 11.51
N ARG A 2 21.01 -16.78 10.24
CA ARG A 2 20.01 -15.77 9.85
C ARG A 2 18.76 -16.54 9.41
N ASN A 3 17.69 -16.44 10.19
CA ASN A 3 16.42 -17.11 9.92
C ASN A 3 15.88 -16.66 8.56
N GLY A 4 15.62 -17.63 7.68
CA GLY A 4 14.94 -17.42 6.41
C GLY A 4 13.52 -16.94 6.67
N MET A 5 13.35 -15.63 6.69
CA MET A 5 12.04 -15.00 6.75
C MET A 5 11.47 -15.03 5.34
N ASN A 6 10.47 -15.89 5.11
CA ASN A 6 9.56 -15.74 3.98
C ASN A 6 8.87 -14.39 4.15
N ILE A 7 9.49 -13.33 3.63
CA ILE A 7 8.86 -12.05 3.40
C ILE A 7 7.81 -12.37 2.35
N VAL A 8 6.56 -12.49 2.80
CA VAL A 8 5.40 -12.29 1.93
C VAL A 8 5.53 -10.84 1.50
N PHE A 9 6.26 -10.61 0.40
CA PHE A 9 6.29 -9.32 -0.27
C PHE A 9 4.84 -8.97 -0.49
N GLY A 10 4.40 -7.90 0.19
CA GLY A 10 3.01 -7.52 0.27
C GLY A 10 2.40 -7.64 -1.11
N SER A 11 1.38 -8.48 -1.22
CA SER A 11 0.47 -8.52 -2.33
C SER A 11 -0.22 -7.16 -2.44
N MET A 12 0.50 -6.16 -2.94
CA MET A 12 -0.02 -5.10 -3.79
C MET A 12 0.11 -5.53 -5.26
N ALA A 13 0.03 -6.84 -5.53
CA ALA A 13 -0.64 -7.27 -6.73
C ALA A 13 -2.13 -7.00 -6.49
N VAL A 14 -2.62 -5.88 -7.01
CA VAL A 14 -4.01 -5.84 -7.50
C VAL A 14 -4.08 -7.00 -8.49
N ALA A 15 -4.56 -8.15 -8.00
CA ALA A 15 -4.72 -9.35 -8.79
C ALA A 15 -5.88 -9.11 -9.75
N LEU A 16 -5.60 -8.48 -10.89
CA LEU A 16 -6.53 -8.50 -12.02
C LEU A 16 -6.07 -9.56 -12.98
N ALA A 17 -6.61 -10.74 -12.73
CA ALA A 17 -6.65 -11.82 -13.70
C ALA A 17 -7.26 -11.28 -15.00
N PHE A 18 -6.48 -11.38 -16.07
CA PHE A 18 -6.98 -11.33 -17.43
C PHE A 18 -7.96 -12.48 -17.68
N THR A 19 -9.19 -12.17 -18.06
CA THR A 19 -9.87 -12.87 -19.17
C THR A 19 -10.77 -11.90 -19.92
N PHE A 20 -10.34 -11.55 -21.13
CA PHE A 20 -11.15 -11.00 -22.21
C PHE A 20 -12.25 -11.99 -22.58
N GLN A 21 -13.52 -11.57 -22.66
CA GLN A 21 -14.38 -11.97 -23.77
C GLN A 21 -15.68 -11.15 -23.89
N ALA A 22 -15.91 -10.73 -25.14
CA ALA A 22 -17.17 -10.37 -25.80
C ALA A 22 -17.79 -8.99 -25.53
N VAL A 23 -17.41 -8.06 -26.41
CA VAL A 23 -18.15 -6.87 -26.85
C VAL A 23 -19.44 -7.27 -27.57
N GLY A 24 -20.54 -6.59 -27.24
CA GLY A 24 -21.73 -6.44 -28.05
C GLY A 24 -22.95 -6.14 -27.16
N GLN A 25 -23.82 -5.18 -27.42
CA GLN A 25 -23.97 -4.25 -28.53
C GLN A 25 -25.03 -3.22 -28.07
N LEU A 26 -24.70 -1.94 -28.29
CA LEU A 26 -25.51 -0.72 -28.48
C LEU A 26 -27.02 -0.65 -28.15
N ASN A 27 -27.39 0.58 -27.71
CA ASN A 27 -28.61 1.37 -28.00
C ASN A 27 -29.76 1.48 -26.95
N GLU A 28 -29.75 2.60 -26.20
CA GLU A 28 -30.76 3.71 -26.10
C GLU A 28 -32.30 3.46 -26.09
N PRO A 29 -33.18 4.43 -25.69
CA PRO A 29 -32.99 5.75 -25.02
C PRO A 29 -34.05 6.13 -23.92
N ALA A 30 -33.89 7.37 -23.41
CA ALA A 30 -34.92 8.35 -22.98
C ALA A 30 -35.46 8.32 -21.54
N GLN A 31 -35.32 9.45 -20.83
CA GLN A 31 -36.40 10.43 -20.60
C GLN A 31 -35.92 11.60 -19.72
N ASP A 32 -35.93 12.81 -20.28
CA ASP A 32 -36.05 14.06 -19.53
C ASP A 32 -37.49 14.20 -19.00
N PRO A 33 -37.63 14.77 -17.79
CA PRO A 33 -38.60 15.85 -17.68
C PRO A 33 -37.99 17.11 -17.04
N ALA A 34 -38.33 18.21 -17.70
CA ALA A 34 -38.15 19.59 -17.29
C ALA A 34 -38.36 19.83 -15.78
N PHE A 35 -37.36 20.40 -15.13
CA PHE A 35 -37.53 21.13 -13.88
C PHE A 35 -37.41 22.63 -14.14
N GLN A 36 -38.53 23.30 -13.86
CA GLN A 36 -38.74 24.73 -13.93
C GLN A 36 -37.86 25.43 -12.88
N GLN A 37 -37.17 26.49 -13.31
CA GLN A 37 -36.46 27.41 -12.42
C GLN A 37 -37.46 28.25 -11.63
N PRO A 38 -37.29 28.41 -10.31
CA PRO A 38 -37.73 29.61 -9.61
C PRO A 38 -36.63 30.66 -9.71
N GLN A 39 -36.92 31.76 -10.40
CA GLN A 39 -36.17 33.00 -10.30
C GLN A 39 -36.44 33.63 -8.93
N THR A 40 -35.39 33.95 -8.17
CA THR A 40 -35.42 34.97 -7.12
C THR A 40 -34.35 35.99 -7.43
N ASP A 41 -34.79 37.24 -7.62
CA ASP A 41 -33.98 38.45 -7.75
C ASP A 41 -33.10 38.69 -6.50
N PRO A 42 -32.04 39.50 -6.62
CA PRO A 42 -30.88 39.51 -5.74
C PRO A 42 -30.93 40.65 -4.72
N GLN A 43 -30.81 40.33 -3.43
CA GLN A 43 -30.29 41.27 -2.45
C GLN A 43 -29.40 40.58 -1.41
N GLN A 44 -28.14 41.04 -1.42
CA GLN A 44 -27.22 41.17 -0.30
C GLN A 44 -26.63 39.90 0.31
N GLN A 45 -25.36 39.65 -0.01
CA GLN A 45 -24.28 39.80 0.97
C GLN A 45 -22.95 39.94 0.22
N GLN A 46 -22.40 41.16 0.27
CA GLN A 46 -20.96 41.34 0.17
C GLN A 46 -20.38 40.66 1.40
N THR A 47 -19.82 39.47 1.21
CA THR A 47 -18.87 38.88 2.15
C THR A 47 -17.52 38.97 1.48
N GLU A 48 -16.59 39.60 2.19
CA GLU A 48 -15.17 39.68 1.87
C GLU A 48 -14.64 38.44 1.16
N ALA A 49 -13.86 38.68 0.10
CA ALA A 49 -12.92 37.69 -0.38
C ALA A 49 -12.01 37.31 0.80
N PRO A 50 -11.93 36.03 1.21
CA PRO A 50 -10.88 35.64 2.11
C PRO A 50 -9.57 35.75 1.35
N GLU A 51 -8.75 36.70 1.78
CA GLU A 51 -7.29 36.67 1.73
C GLU A 51 -6.79 35.22 1.83
N PRO A 52 -5.79 34.79 1.04
CA PRO A 52 -5.37 33.39 0.96
C PRO A 52 -5.01 32.87 2.35
N ALA A 53 -5.96 32.14 2.95
CA ALA A 53 -5.78 31.47 4.21
C ALA A 53 -4.62 30.49 4.02
N GLN A 54 -3.51 30.80 4.68
CA GLN A 54 -2.44 29.85 4.93
C GLN A 54 -3.10 28.60 5.53
N VAL A 55 -3.09 27.51 4.77
CA VAL A 55 -3.67 26.24 5.19
C VAL A 55 -3.00 25.86 6.52
N PRO A 56 -3.74 25.79 7.64
CA PRO A 56 -3.17 25.31 8.90
C PRO A 56 -2.59 23.91 8.66
N PRO A 57 -1.44 23.54 9.27
CA PRO A 57 -0.93 22.17 9.16
C PRO A 57 -2.05 21.23 9.62
N ALA A 58 -2.46 20.30 8.75
CA ALA A 58 -3.46 19.30 9.09
C ALA A 58 -3.06 18.58 10.39
N PRO A 59 -4.00 18.28 11.29
CA PRO A 59 -3.66 17.65 12.56
C PRO A 59 -3.00 16.30 12.29
N GLN A 60 -1.76 16.14 12.77
CA GLN A 60 -0.92 14.92 12.72
C GLN A 60 -1.54 13.67 13.37
N ARG A 61 -2.83 13.68 13.74
CA ARG A 61 -3.50 12.61 14.49
C ARG A 61 -3.81 11.36 13.66
N ASP A 62 -3.96 11.50 12.34
CA ASP A 62 -4.43 10.41 11.46
C ASP A 62 -3.32 9.79 10.60
N LEU A 63 -2.08 10.24 10.79
CA LEU A 63 -0.90 9.68 10.15
C LEU A 63 -0.13 8.82 11.15
N VAL A 64 0.50 7.75 10.67
CA VAL A 64 1.44 6.94 11.47
C VAL A 64 2.89 7.28 11.14
N ALA A 65 3.16 7.77 9.93
CA ALA A 65 4.46 8.29 9.54
C ALA A 65 4.34 9.21 8.33
N THR A 66 5.42 9.93 8.03
CA THR A 66 5.65 10.59 6.74
C THR A 66 7.03 10.24 6.22
N VAL A 67 7.17 10.11 4.90
CA VAL A 67 8.42 9.77 4.21
C VAL A 67 8.65 10.80 3.11
N ASN A 68 9.64 11.69 3.29
CA ASN A 68 9.92 12.80 2.36
C ASN A 68 8.71 13.74 2.12
N GLY A 69 7.82 13.83 3.11
CA GLY A 69 6.59 14.64 3.02
C GLY A 69 5.36 13.85 2.57
N GLU A 70 5.53 12.63 2.06
CA GLU A 70 4.41 11.76 1.70
C GLU A 70 3.86 11.05 2.94
N PRO A 71 2.54 11.10 3.20
CA PRO A 71 1.94 10.50 4.39
C PRO A 71 1.80 8.97 4.30
N ILE A 72 1.86 8.32 5.46
CA ILE A 72 1.39 6.95 5.67
C ILE A 72 0.18 7.06 6.60
N ALA A 73 -1.01 6.80 6.05
CA ALA A 73 -2.27 6.92 6.75
C ALA A 73 -2.44 5.83 7.81
N ARG A 74 -3.10 6.17 8.92
CA ARG A 74 -3.44 5.21 9.98
C ARG A 74 -4.31 4.06 9.47
N SER A 75 -5.29 4.36 8.60
CA SER A 75 -6.20 3.35 8.04
C SER A 75 -5.45 2.29 7.22
N GLU A 76 -4.51 2.71 6.36
CA GLU A 76 -3.64 1.82 5.59
C GLU A 76 -2.81 0.93 6.53
N PHE A 77 -2.19 1.54 7.53
CA PHE A 77 -1.41 0.82 8.53
C PHE A 77 -2.24 -0.24 9.26
N GLU A 78 -3.40 0.15 9.79
CA GLU A 78 -4.27 -0.76 10.55
C GLU A 78 -4.82 -1.90 9.68
N GLN A 79 -5.21 -1.62 8.43
CA GLN A 79 -5.63 -2.64 7.46
C GLN A 79 -4.52 -3.65 7.19
N LEU A 80 -3.28 -3.18 6.99
CA LEU A 80 -2.15 -4.06 6.72
C LEU A 80 -1.73 -4.85 7.98
N VAL A 81 -1.82 -4.26 9.17
CA VAL A 81 -1.64 -4.96 10.45
C VAL A 81 -2.66 -6.10 10.59
N GLN A 82 -3.95 -5.82 10.38
CA GLN A 82 -5.01 -6.84 10.50
C GLN A 82 -4.83 -7.97 9.48
N THR A 83 -4.51 -7.62 8.23
CA THR A 83 -4.25 -8.60 7.16
C THR A 83 -3.04 -9.47 7.50
N THR A 84 -1.97 -8.86 8.02
CA THR A 84 -0.76 -9.58 8.43
C THR A 84 -1.03 -10.52 9.60
N ILE A 85 -1.80 -10.09 10.61
CA ILE A 85 -2.19 -10.94 11.74
C ILE A 85 -3.00 -12.14 11.24
N ARG A 86 -4.00 -11.93 10.38
CA ARG A 86 -4.82 -13.01 9.83
C ARG A 86 -3.97 -14.02 9.04
N ALA A 87 -3.08 -13.54 8.18
CA ALA A 87 -2.17 -14.40 7.44
C ALA A 87 -1.25 -15.21 8.37
N ARG A 88 -0.74 -14.61 9.44
CA ARG A 88 0.06 -15.29 10.46
C ARG A 88 -0.72 -16.36 11.22
N GLN A 89 -1.97 -16.07 11.58
CA GLN A 89 -2.86 -17.03 12.23
C GLN A 89 -3.10 -18.25 11.34
N GLN A 90 -3.42 -18.04 10.06
CA GLN A 90 -3.58 -19.11 9.08
C GLN A 90 -2.29 -19.94 8.91
N GLN A 91 -1.13 -19.29 8.92
CA GLN A 91 0.15 -19.99 8.88
C GLN A 91 0.40 -20.84 10.13
N GLN A 92 0.03 -20.37 11.31
CA GLN A 92 0.13 -21.13 12.57
C GLN A 92 -0.84 -22.30 12.62
N GLU A 93 -2.06 -22.15 12.08
CA GLU A 93 -3.00 -23.26 11.93
C GLU A 93 -2.43 -24.36 11.03
N ALA A 94 -1.75 -23.96 9.95
CA ALA A 94 -1.06 -24.90 9.06
C ALA A 94 0.24 -25.47 9.66
N GLN A 95 0.92 -24.71 10.52
CA GLN A 95 2.22 -25.05 11.11
C GLN A 95 2.25 -24.67 12.61
N PRO A 96 1.74 -25.53 13.50
CA PRO A 96 1.57 -25.22 14.92
C PRO A 96 2.88 -24.96 15.69
N GLU A 97 4.02 -25.33 15.10
CA GLU A 97 5.35 -25.15 15.69
C GLU A 97 5.88 -23.70 15.55
N LEU A 98 5.21 -22.86 14.77
CA LEU A 98 5.60 -21.46 14.60
C LEU A 98 5.33 -20.65 15.88
N PRO A 99 6.31 -19.91 16.41
CA PRO A 99 6.09 -19.10 17.59
C PRO A 99 5.09 -17.96 17.31
N PRO A 100 4.24 -17.61 18.28
CA PRO A 100 3.37 -16.45 18.16
C PRO A 100 4.20 -15.17 18.11
N LEU A 101 4.02 -14.37 17.05
CA LEU A 101 4.53 -13.00 17.01
C LEU A 101 3.62 -12.10 17.84
N GLY A 102 4.23 -11.25 18.67
CA GLY A 102 3.49 -10.24 19.42
C GLY A 102 2.89 -9.19 18.49
N ILE A 103 1.69 -8.69 18.82
CA ILE A 103 1.01 -7.64 18.05
C ILE A 103 1.90 -6.42 17.81
N GLN A 104 2.69 -6.02 18.80
CA GLN A 104 3.64 -4.91 18.66
C GLN A 104 4.74 -5.18 17.63
N GLN A 105 5.25 -6.41 17.53
CA GLN A 105 6.25 -6.77 16.52
C GLN A 105 5.65 -6.74 15.12
N VAL A 106 4.39 -7.19 14.97
CA VAL A 106 3.67 -7.09 13.69
C VAL A 106 3.46 -5.63 13.30
N GLN A 107 3.04 -4.78 14.25
CA GLN A 107 2.87 -3.35 14.03
C GLN A 107 4.17 -2.69 13.58
N GLN A 108 5.30 -2.95 14.26
CA GLN A 108 6.60 -2.40 13.85
C GLN A 108 6.99 -2.88 12.45
N GLN A 109 6.88 -4.18 12.18
CA GLN A 109 7.20 -4.73 10.86
C GLN A 109 6.35 -4.12 9.75
N VAL A 110 5.05 -3.92 9.99
CA VAL A 110 4.15 -3.30 9.01
C VAL A 110 4.52 -1.84 8.78
N LEU A 111 4.84 -1.09 9.83
CA LEU A 111 5.26 0.30 9.69
C LEU A 111 6.57 0.40 8.88
N ASP A 112 7.55 -0.42 9.22
CA ASP A 112 8.83 -0.46 8.50
C ASP A 112 8.63 -0.83 7.02
N ASN A 113 7.79 -1.83 6.74
CA ASN A 113 7.45 -2.22 5.37
C ASN A 113 6.77 -1.08 4.59
N LEU A 114 5.86 -0.34 5.22
CA LEU A 114 5.20 0.80 4.56
C LEU A 114 6.18 1.94 4.29
N ILE A 115 7.09 2.22 5.21
CA ILE A 115 8.14 3.22 5.02
C ILE A 115 9.05 2.81 3.85
N GLU A 116 9.51 1.56 3.83
CA GLU A 116 10.36 1.04 2.76
C GLU A 116 9.64 1.03 1.42
N ALA A 117 8.37 0.67 1.39
CA ALA A 117 7.56 0.73 0.18
C ALA A 117 7.47 2.15 -0.38
N ARG A 118 7.22 3.16 0.48
CA ARG A 118 7.23 4.57 0.05
C ARG A 118 8.57 4.98 -0.54
N LEU A 119 9.68 4.57 0.06
CA LEU A 119 11.02 4.88 -0.46
C LEU A 119 11.27 4.26 -1.83
N VAL A 120 10.83 3.01 -2.04
CA VAL A 120 10.96 2.33 -3.33
C VAL A 120 10.07 2.97 -4.38
N GLU A 121 8.80 3.23 -4.07
CA GLU A 121 7.83 3.93 -4.94
C GLU A 121 8.35 5.31 -5.37
N GLN A 122 8.99 6.07 -4.46
CA GLN A 122 9.63 7.34 -4.76
C GLN A 122 10.83 7.17 -5.69
N TYR A 123 11.71 6.21 -5.39
CA TYR A 123 12.91 5.95 -6.19
C TYR A 123 12.57 5.61 -7.64
N VAL A 124 11.61 4.69 -7.86
CA VAL A 124 11.27 4.25 -9.22
C VAL A 124 10.45 5.25 -10.01
N ARG A 125 9.68 6.15 -9.37
CA ARG A 125 9.07 7.26 -10.10
C ARG A 125 10.11 8.22 -10.66
N GLU A 126 11.19 8.43 -9.92
CA GLU A 126 12.24 9.38 -10.32
C GLU A 126 13.30 8.76 -11.26
N HIS A 127 13.64 7.49 -11.06
CA HIS A 127 14.78 6.83 -11.74
C HIS A 127 14.38 5.60 -12.56
N GLY A 128 13.14 5.15 -12.41
CA GLY A 128 12.63 3.94 -13.06
C GLY A 128 12.08 4.20 -14.45
N PRO A 129 11.39 3.20 -15.02
CA PRO A 129 10.73 3.36 -16.31
C PRO A 129 9.52 4.29 -16.20
N ASP A 130 9.33 5.13 -17.22
CA ASP A 130 8.15 5.99 -17.35
C ASP A 130 6.86 5.15 -17.32
N VAL A 131 5.80 5.71 -16.74
CA VAL A 131 4.44 5.16 -16.70
C VAL A 131 3.53 6.14 -17.40
N GLU A 132 2.73 5.66 -18.36
CA GLU A 132 1.80 6.55 -19.06
C GLU A 132 0.62 6.92 -18.17
N GLU A 133 0.14 8.16 -18.27
CA GLU A 133 -1.01 8.62 -17.48
C GLU A 133 -2.26 7.74 -17.70
N GLN A 134 -2.45 7.23 -18.92
CA GLN A 134 -3.55 6.32 -19.26
C GLN A 134 -3.52 5.03 -18.44
N GLU A 135 -2.34 4.55 -18.05
CA GLU A 135 -2.19 3.35 -17.23
C GLU A 135 -2.51 3.64 -15.77
N VAL A 136 -2.11 4.82 -15.27
CA VAL A 136 -2.49 5.30 -13.94
C VAL A 136 -4.01 5.45 -13.86
N ASP A 137 -4.65 6.00 -14.90
CA ASP A 137 -6.11 6.12 -14.99
C ASP A 137 -6.80 4.76 -15.01
N ALA A 138 -6.28 3.82 -15.79
CA ALA A 138 -6.80 2.46 -15.86
C ALA A 138 -6.74 1.77 -14.49
N GLU A 139 -5.61 1.91 -13.78
CA GLU A 139 -5.44 1.34 -12.45
C GLU A 139 -6.28 2.05 -11.39
N LEU A 140 -6.43 3.38 -11.47
CA LEU A 140 -7.34 4.13 -10.61
C LEU A 140 -8.80 3.68 -10.81
N ASN A 141 -9.21 3.41 -12.04
CA ASN A 141 -10.55 2.88 -12.34
C ASN A 141 -10.75 1.49 -11.74
N ARG A 142 -9.72 0.64 -11.74
CA ARG A 142 -9.75 -0.68 -11.10
C ARG A 142 -9.86 -0.59 -9.59
N VAL A 143 -9.12 0.33 -8.96
CA VAL A 143 -9.26 0.64 -7.53
C VAL A 143 -10.70 1.08 -7.23
N ARG A 144 -11.27 1.97 -8.06
CA ARG A 144 -12.68 2.41 -7.90
C ARG A 144 -13.66 1.24 -7.97
N GLN A 145 -13.52 0.35 -8.95
CA GLN A 145 -14.37 -0.83 -9.10
C GLN A 145 -14.25 -1.76 -7.89
N GLY A 146 -13.03 -2.06 -7.44
CA GLY A 146 -12.80 -2.91 -6.27
C GLY A 146 -13.37 -2.32 -4.97
N LEU A 147 -13.36 -0.99 -4.81
CA LEU A 147 -14.02 -0.32 -3.69
C LEU A 147 -15.55 -0.43 -3.78
N GLN A 148 -16.12 -0.27 -4.98
CA GLN A 148 -17.57 -0.40 -5.20
C GLN A 148 -18.08 -1.80 -4.87
N GLU A 149 -17.32 -2.83 -5.22
CA GLU A 149 -17.62 -4.23 -4.85
C GLU A 149 -17.63 -4.45 -3.33
N GLN A 150 -16.85 -3.64 -2.59
CA GLN A 150 -16.80 -3.64 -1.13
C GLN A 150 -17.82 -2.68 -0.49
N GLY A 151 -18.68 -2.04 -1.29
CA GLY A 151 -19.71 -1.11 -0.83
C GLY A 151 -19.18 0.28 -0.43
N ALA A 152 -18.00 0.67 -0.90
CA ALA A 152 -17.40 1.99 -0.67
C ALA A 152 -17.16 2.74 -2.00
N SER A 153 -17.23 4.08 -1.96
CA SER A 153 -16.80 4.91 -3.08
C SER A 153 -15.33 5.33 -2.95
N LEU A 154 -14.71 5.75 -4.07
CA LEU A 154 -13.35 6.28 -4.05
C LEU A 154 -13.26 7.54 -3.17
N GLU A 155 -14.27 8.41 -3.23
CA GLU A 155 -14.34 9.64 -2.44
C GLU A 155 -14.45 9.33 -0.95
N GLN A 156 -15.25 8.34 -0.57
CA GLN A 156 -15.35 7.87 0.80
C GLN A 156 -14.02 7.30 1.30
N TYR A 157 -13.33 6.53 0.46
CA TYR A 157 -12.00 5.99 0.77
C TYR A 157 -10.99 7.13 1.00
N LEU A 158 -10.86 8.06 0.05
CA LEU A 158 -9.94 9.20 0.14
C LEU A 158 -10.24 10.10 1.36
N ALA A 159 -11.52 10.32 1.67
CA ALA A 159 -11.93 11.07 2.86
C ALA A 159 -11.59 10.34 4.16
N ALA A 160 -11.80 9.02 4.22
CA ALA A 160 -11.49 8.19 5.38
C ALA A 160 -9.98 8.08 5.62
N THR A 161 -9.18 8.03 4.56
CA THR A 161 -7.71 7.96 4.63
C THR A 161 -7.04 9.33 4.70
N LYS A 162 -7.82 10.42 4.53
CA LYS A 162 -7.32 11.80 4.42
C LYS A 162 -6.23 11.96 3.36
N GLN A 163 -6.32 11.16 2.30
CA GLN A 163 -5.37 11.13 1.21
C GLN A 163 -5.96 11.92 0.02
N PRO A 164 -5.26 12.92 -0.52
CA PRO A 164 -5.59 13.55 -1.78
C PRO A 164 -5.60 12.55 -2.94
N LEU A 165 -6.44 12.80 -3.95
CA LEU A 165 -6.48 11.96 -5.15
C LEU A 165 -5.11 11.91 -5.85
N ASP A 166 -4.42 13.04 -5.93
CA ASP A 166 -3.11 13.14 -6.58
C ASP A 166 -2.05 12.27 -5.89
N GLU A 167 -2.08 12.18 -4.55
CA GLU A 167 -1.21 11.27 -3.81
C GLU A 167 -1.54 9.80 -4.12
N LEU A 168 -2.83 9.46 -4.29
CA LEU A 168 -3.19 8.10 -4.70
C LEU A 168 -2.71 7.79 -6.13
N ARG A 169 -2.82 8.74 -7.06
CA ARG A 169 -2.30 8.60 -8.43
C ARG A 169 -0.79 8.38 -8.42
N GLN A 170 -0.07 9.18 -7.66
CA GLN A 170 1.37 9.05 -7.46
C GLN A 170 1.78 7.69 -6.88
N ARG A 171 1.01 7.16 -5.94
CA ARG A 171 1.24 5.80 -5.42
C ARG A 171 1.01 4.71 -6.46
N ILE A 172 -0.05 4.85 -7.25
CA ILE A 172 -0.35 3.94 -8.37
C ILE A 172 0.79 3.98 -9.39
N GLU A 173 1.24 5.17 -9.78
CA GLU A 173 2.38 5.38 -10.67
C GLU A 173 3.64 4.69 -10.14
N GLY A 174 3.99 4.91 -8.87
CA GLY A 174 5.15 4.24 -8.25
C GLY A 174 5.05 2.72 -8.21
N SER A 175 3.86 2.18 -7.97
CA SER A 175 3.61 0.73 -8.01
C SER A 175 3.79 0.17 -9.43
N LEU A 176 3.24 0.84 -10.44
CA LEU A 176 3.39 0.46 -11.85
C LEU A 176 4.85 0.57 -12.32
N ALA A 177 5.53 1.65 -11.94
CA ALA A 177 6.95 1.88 -12.25
C ALA A 177 7.81 0.78 -11.59
N TRP A 178 7.52 0.40 -10.35
CA TRP A 178 8.20 -0.70 -9.67
C TRP A 178 7.99 -2.03 -10.39
N GLN A 179 6.75 -2.34 -10.79
CA GLN A 179 6.44 -3.56 -11.52
C GLN A 179 7.21 -3.64 -12.85
N ARG A 180 7.25 -2.55 -13.61
CA ARG A 180 8.03 -2.46 -14.86
C ARG A 180 9.53 -2.56 -14.60
N PHE A 181 10.03 -1.88 -13.57
CA PHE A 181 11.42 -1.91 -13.18
C PHE A 181 11.86 -3.34 -12.85
N GLN A 182 11.08 -4.07 -12.05
CA GLN A 182 11.35 -5.48 -11.75
C GLN A 182 11.44 -6.33 -13.01
N GLN A 183 10.48 -6.19 -13.94
CA GLN A 183 10.50 -6.93 -15.20
C GLN A 183 11.76 -6.66 -16.03
N GLN A 184 12.21 -5.40 -16.09
CA GLN A 184 13.46 -5.02 -16.77
C GLN A 184 14.71 -5.55 -16.07
N GLN A 185 14.68 -5.69 -14.74
CA GLN A 185 15.81 -6.22 -13.98
C GLN A 185 15.90 -7.74 -14.03
N MET A 186 14.79 -8.47 -14.27
CA MET A 186 14.73 -9.94 -14.30
C MET A 186 15.17 -10.56 -15.65
N SER A 187 16.22 -10.05 -16.28
CA SER A 187 16.75 -10.72 -17.48
C SER A 187 17.40 -12.07 -17.12
N PRO A 188 17.38 -13.07 -18.02
CA PRO A 188 18.02 -14.37 -17.77
C PRO A 188 19.49 -14.23 -17.35
N ASP A 189 20.23 -13.34 -18.00
CA ASP A 189 21.65 -13.10 -17.71
C ASP A 189 21.86 -12.59 -16.28
N LYS A 190 21.05 -11.61 -15.83
CA LYS A 190 21.14 -11.05 -14.47
C LYS A 190 20.77 -12.07 -13.41
N LEU A 191 19.75 -12.88 -13.68
CA LEU A 191 19.33 -13.95 -12.77
C LEU A 191 20.40 -15.05 -12.66
N GLN A 192 21.02 -15.42 -13.79
CA GLN A 192 22.10 -16.39 -13.79
C GLN A 192 23.33 -15.84 -13.06
N GLU A 193 23.72 -14.59 -13.33
CA GLU A 193 24.82 -13.92 -12.63
C GLU A 193 24.57 -13.88 -11.12
N PHE A 194 23.36 -13.49 -10.70
CA PHE A 194 23.00 -13.48 -9.29
C PHE A 194 23.06 -14.88 -8.66
N TYR A 195 22.60 -15.91 -9.36
CA TYR A 195 22.72 -17.29 -8.92
C TYR A 195 24.18 -17.72 -8.75
N GLU A 196 25.07 -17.36 -9.68
CA GLU A 196 26.51 -17.66 -9.59
C GLU A 196 27.17 -16.95 -8.41
N GLN A 197 26.85 -15.67 -8.18
CA GLN A 197 27.32 -14.92 -7.02
C GLN A 197 26.83 -15.51 -5.69
N GLN A 198 25.62 -16.08 -5.68
CA GLN A 198 25.00 -16.69 -4.51
C GLN A 198 25.12 -18.22 -4.51
N ARG A 199 25.99 -18.82 -5.34
CA ARG A 199 26.13 -20.28 -5.50
C ARG A 199 26.20 -21.04 -4.16
N PRO A 200 26.95 -20.57 -3.13
CA PRO A 200 26.99 -21.27 -1.85
C PRO A 200 25.65 -21.41 -1.14
N ARG A 201 24.66 -20.54 -1.42
CA ARG A 201 23.30 -20.64 -0.86
C ARG A 201 22.47 -21.77 -1.45
N PHE A 202 22.80 -22.20 -2.67
CA PHE A 202 22.02 -23.18 -3.43
C PHE A 202 22.63 -24.58 -3.42
N GLY A 203 23.80 -24.76 -2.79
CA GLY A 203 24.49 -26.05 -2.73
C GLY A 203 24.78 -26.58 -4.14
N GLU A 204 24.38 -27.83 -4.40
CA GLU A 204 24.59 -28.49 -5.69
C GLU A 204 23.48 -28.23 -6.71
N ALA A 205 22.34 -27.65 -6.31
CA ALA A 205 21.19 -27.43 -7.19
C ALA A 205 21.57 -26.57 -8.40
N THR A 206 21.03 -26.87 -9.58
CA THR A 206 21.29 -26.09 -10.81
C THR A 206 20.43 -24.84 -10.88
N PHE A 207 20.79 -23.88 -11.74
CA PHE A 207 20.03 -22.64 -11.89
C PHE A 207 18.57 -22.90 -12.26
N GLU A 208 18.31 -23.85 -13.17
CA GLU A 208 16.98 -24.22 -13.62
C GLU A 208 16.12 -24.80 -12.48
N GLN A 209 16.75 -25.56 -11.56
CA GLN A 209 16.04 -26.17 -10.43
C GLN A 209 15.63 -25.13 -9.38
N VAL A 210 16.40 -24.05 -9.24
CA VAL A 210 16.17 -23.01 -8.22
C VAL A 210 15.74 -21.66 -8.81
N GLN A 211 15.39 -21.61 -10.09
CA GLN A 211 15.08 -20.35 -10.78
C GLN A 211 14.01 -19.51 -10.04
N PRO A 212 12.91 -20.08 -9.52
CA PRO A 212 11.92 -19.30 -8.75
C PRO A 212 12.51 -18.70 -7.47
N GLN A 213 13.36 -19.43 -6.76
CA GLN A 213 14.01 -18.96 -5.53
C GLN A 213 15.06 -17.89 -5.83
N VAL A 214 15.82 -18.06 -6.93
CA VAL A 214 16.78 -17.06 -7.41
C VAL A 214 16.06 -15.76 -7.73
N MET A 215 14.95 -15.83 -8.49
CA MET A 215 14.14 -14.65 -8.82
C MET A 215 13.61 -13.95 -7.56
N GLN A 216 13.07 -14.70 -6.59
CA GLN A 216 12.58 -14.14 -5.33
C GLN A 216 13.69 -13.42 -4.55
N LEU A 217 14.85 -14.06 -4.41
CA LEU A 217 16.00 -13.49 -3.70
C LEU A 217 16.60 -12.29 -4.43
N TYR A 218 16.58 -12.30 -5.76
CA TYR A 218 17.07 -11.21 -6.57
C TYR A 218 16.18 -9.96 -6.46
N VAL A 219 14.85 -10.14 -6.47
CA VAL A 219 13.93 -9.03 -6.18
C VAL A 219 14.14 -8.47 -4.78
N ALA A 220 14.28 -9.35 -3.79
CA ALA A 220 14.56 -8.95 -2.41
C ALA A 220 15.85 -8.11 -2.34
N ARG A 221 16.87 -8.49 -3.10
CA ARG A 221 18.14 -7.77 -3.20
C ARG A 221 17.97 -6.38 -3.81
N ILE A 222 17.26 -6.28 -4.94
CA ILE A 222 16.98 -4.99 -5.59
C ILE A 222 16.26 -4.04 -4.62
N TRP A 223 15.23 -4.54 -3.93
CA TRP A 223 14.51 -3.78 -2.92
C TRP A 223 15.45 -3.27 -1.82
N GLU A 224 16.23 -4.17 -1.24
CA GLU A 224 17.20 -3.85 -0.18
C GLU A 224 18.22 -2.79 -0.65
N ASP A 225 18.72 -2.89 -1.88
CA ASP A 225 19.68 -1.94 -2.44
C ASP A 225 19.05 -0.54 -2.58
N ILE A 226 17.81 -0.44 -3.08
CA ILE A 226 17.08 0.83 -3.16
C ILE A 226 16.82 1.41 -1.78
N VAL A 227 16.34 0.60 -0.83
CA VAL A 227 16.09 1.05 0.54
C VAL A 227 17.38 1.53 1.19
N ASN A 228 18.49 0.81 1.04
CA ASN A 228 19.78 1.20 1.61
C ASN A 228 20.32 2.50 1.01
N GLN A 229 20.00 2.80 -0.26
CA GLN A 229 20.32 4.07 -0.89
C GLN A 229 19.42 5.20 -0.41
N MET A 230 18.10 4.95 -0.31
CA MET A 230 17.11 5.99 -0.06
C MET A 230 16.95 6.34 1.43
N LYS A 231 16.97 5.33 2.32
CA LYS A 231 16.67 5.50 3.74
C LYS A 231 17.62 6.46 4.47
N PRO A 232 18.95 6.47 4.23
CA PRO A 232 19.86 7.42 4.90
C PRO A 232 19.63 8.89 4.56
N GLN A 233 19.09 9.17 3.38
CA GLN A 233 18.82 10.53 2.90
C GLN A 233 17.35 10.96 3.07
N ALA A 234 16.48 10.02 3.44
CA ALA A 234 15.06 10.27 3.59
C ALA A 234 14.71 11.02 4.88
N LYS A 235 13.77 11.95 4.76
CA LYS A 235 13.14 12.63 5.90
C LYS A 235 11.96 11.78 6.39
N ILE A 236 12.23 10.87 7.32
CA ILE A 236 11.21 9.99 7.91
C ILE A 236 10.79 10.55 9.26
N GLN A 237 9.48 10.79 9.44
CA GLN A 237 8.91 11.20 10.71
C GLN A 237 7.82 10.20 11.10
N VAL A 238 8.07 9.39 12.13
CA VAL A 238 7.06 8.50 12.69
C VAL A 238 6.20 9.30 13.67
N ALA A 239 4.88 9.31 13.46
CA ALA A 239 3.96 9.89 14.42
C ALA A 239 3.95 9.01 15.66
N GLN A 240 4.07 9.60 16.86
CA GLN A 240 3.92 8.83 18.10
C GLN A 240 2.55 8.15 18.07
N PRO A 241 2.47 6.81 18.16
CA PRO A 241 1.19 6.16 18.20
C PRO A 241 0.51 6.64 19.49
N GLN A 242 -0.56 7.43 19.38
CA GLN A 242 -1.57 7.45 20.42
C GLN A 242 -2.25 6.09 20.37
N ILE A 243 -1.57 5.08 20.91
CA ILE A 243 -2.18 3.81 21.27
C ILE A 243 -3.20 4.21 22.31
N ASN A 244 -4.46 4.31 21.87
CA ASN A 244 -5.59 4.36 22.76
C ASN A 244 -5.52 3.05 23.53
N THR A 245 -4.83 3.10 24.67
CA THR A 245 -4.75 2.03 25.63
C THR A 245 -6.11 2.08 26.30
N GLY A 246 -7.13 1.66 25.55
CA GLY A 246 -8.42 1.31 26.10
C GLY A 246 -8.08 0.26 27.14
N GLU A 247 -8.03 0.70 28.38
CA GLU A 247 -7.88 -0.08 29.58
C GLU A 247 -8.83 -1.27 29.41
N VAL A 248 -8.28 -2.43 29.06
CA VAL A 248 -9.06 -3.67 29.13
C VAL A 248 -9.36 -3.81 30.61
N PRO A 249 -10.62 -3.71 31.07
CA PRO A 249 -10.90 -3.87 32.48
C PRO A 249 -10.44 -5.27 32.86
N VAL A 250 -9.40 -5.33 33.69
CA VAL A 250 -8.92 -6.59 34.25
C VAL A 250 -10.12 -7.16 35.03
N PRO A 251 -10.68 -8.32 34.64
CA PRO A 251 -11.70 -8.95 35.47
C PRO A 251 -11.04 -9.29 36.80
N GLN A 252 -11.47 -8.62 37.88
CA GLN A 252 -11.01 -8.92 39.22
C GLN A 252 -11.26 -10.40 39.51
N PRO A 253 -10.29 -11.13 40.07
CA PRO A 253 -10.51 -12.52 40.48
C PRO A 253 -11.62 -12.53 41.53
N GLN A 254 -12.74 -13.18 41.22
CA GLN A 254 -13.80 -13.42 42.18
C GLN A 254 -13.24 -14.33 43.27
N VAL A 255 -13.00 -13.76 44.46
CA VAL A 255 -12.66 -14.52 45.66
C VAL A 255 -13.86 -15.40 46.01
N PRO A 256 -13.73 -16.73 46.11
CA PRO A 256 -14.82 -17.56 46.61
C PRO A 256 -15.12 -17.17 48.06
N ARG A 257 -16.39 -16.88 48.35
CA ARG A 257 -16.85 -16.60 49.71
C ARG A 257 -16.71 -17.87 50.57
N PRO A 258 -16.27 -17.74 51.84
CA PRO A 258 -16.16 -18.86 52.77
C PRO A 258 -17.52 -19.44 53.17
#